data_AF-A0A7V9E4P2-F1
#
_entry.id   AF-A0A7V9E4P2-F1
#
_cell.length_a   1.000
_cell.length_b   1.000
_cell.length_c   1.000
_cell.angle_alpha   90.00
_cell.angle_beta   90.00
_cell.angle_gamma   90.00
#
_symmetry.space_group_name_H-M   'P 1'
#
loop_
_entity.id
_entity.type
_entity.pdbx_description
1 polymer ?
#
loop_
_entity_poly.entity_id
_entity_poly.type
_entity_poly.pdbx_seq_one_letter_code
_entity_poly.pdbx_strand_id
1 'polypeptide(L)'
;MLWFVLPVVSRLHKGLCDLYSGSPHVAAAATTVALAPVTSATAAEPVFGYQGNAFGSSVVVAGVVTSAPTAVVTYGCGTPAGFSRTQTTAGVNVPPSVLRTNTITVTGNTSASPTESKTTATAQNVNVLGGLVTANAVTAASTARNGAGGYSTSAAGTSLVGLKVSGLPILVSPAPNTRINLPGIGYVVLNEQTTRITPNSAGLRVSAIRAVVTQANLFGYDVGTTVIVAQAAAAVNAPTAGFLGGFAYGTAAQLGNVLSSSPSFRIDMPCAGTNGVVRERNGAGVDVPNLLDSGTIRNTVQGVANSTSARGQATSTVETVSLLNGVVEATGVRSVANASRSGGSTSLGSEGTTFASITVNGQPLVVADIEPNTQINLAGIGTLHLRRTFTTATSIEVRAIEIVVLQAGNPLGLPVGTTVQVAVAKAIAR
;
A
#
# COMPACT_ATOMS: atom_id res chain seq x y z
N MET A 1 -39.89 32.93 -47.65
CA MET A 1 -39.62 32.92 -49.10
C MET A 1 -39.80 31.48 -49.57
N LEU A 2 -40.89 31.22 -50.32
CA LEU A 2 -41.35 30.05 -51.13
C LEU A 2 -40.92 28.61 -50.72
N TRP A 3 -41.82 27.68 -50.36
CA TRP A 3 -42.69 26.78 -51.22
C TRP A 3 -41.87 25.80 -52.10
N PHE A 4 -42.13 24.49 -52.32
CA PHE A 4 -43.28 23.57 -52.17
C PHE A 4 -42.77 22.10 -52.47
N VAL A 5 -43.24 21.06 -51.77
CA VAL A 5 -44.12 19.93 -52.23
C VAL A 5 -43.49 18.61 -52.76
N LEU A 6 -44.03 17.51 -52.21
CA LEU A 6 -43.93 16.08 -52.57
C LEU A 6 -44.47 15.75 -53.99
N PRO A 7 -44.21 14.54 -54.55
CA PRO A 7 -45.27 13.53 -54.54
C PRO A 7 -44.84 12.07 -54.34
N VAL A 8 -45.87 11.26 -54.09
CA VAL A 8 -45.94 9.81 -53.86
C VAL A 8 -46.25 9.08 -55.19
N VAL A 9 -46.11 7.73 -55.20
CA VAL A 9 -46.99 6.72 -55.86
C VAL A 9 -46.32 5.83 -56.96
N SER A 10 -46.09 4.55 -56.59
CA SER A 10 -46.53 3.26 -57.24
C SER A 10 -46.14 2.95 -58.71
N ARG A 11 -46.06 1.73 -59.28
CA ARG A 11 -46.43 0.32 -58.98
C ARG A 11 -45.98 -0.55 -60.19
N LEU A 12 -45.99 -1.89 -60.01
CA LEU A 12 -46.20 -3.00 -60.99
C LEU A 12 -45.22 -3.17 -62.18
N HIS A 13 -44.51 -4.31 -62.36
CA HIS A 13 -44.88 -5.73 -62.65
C HIS A 13 -44.82 -6.12 -64.15
N LYS A 14 -44.15 -7.27 -64.38
CA LYS A 14 -44.29 -8.27 -65.46
C LYS A 14 -43.66 -8.01 -66.84
N GLY A 15 -42.77 -8.94 -67.18
CA GLY A 15 -42.56 -9.45 -68.54
C GLY A 15 -42.17 -10.94 -68.45
N LEU A 16 -43.04 -11.82 -68.96
CA LEU A 16 -42.89 -13.27 -69.08
C LEU A 16 -42.45 -13.64 -70.51
N CYS A 17 -41.84 -14.83 -70.63
CA CYS A 17 -41.88 -15.79 -71.76
C CYS A 17 -41.10 -15.51 -73.06
N ASP A 18 -40.18 -16.42 -73.40
CA ASP A 18 -40.32 -17.46 -74.45
C ASP A 18 -39.08 -18.40 -74.44
N LEU A 19 -39.21 -19.69 -74.09
CA LEU A 19 -39.39 -20.89 -74.95
C LEU A 19 -38.12 -21.31 -75.76
N TYR A 20 -37.43 -22.38 -75.33
CA TYR A 20 -37.53 -23.76 -75.91
C TYR A 20 -36.23 -24.59 -75.76
N SER A 21 -36.38 -25.76 -75.09
CA SER A 21 -35.76 -27.08 -75.34
C SER A 21 -34.24 -27.31 -75.29
N GLY A 22 -33.82 -28.24 -74.41
CA GLY A 22 -32.68 -29.15 -74.66
C GLY A 22 -31.68 -29.37 -73.50
N SER A 23 -31.97 -30.32 -72.61
CA SER A 23 -31.03 -30.94 -71.64
C SER A 23 -29.77 -31.54 -72.33
N PRO A 24 -28.57 -31.64 -71.69
CA PRO A 24 -28.39 -32.36 -70.42
C PRO A 24 -27.47 -31.72 -69.36
N HIS A 25 -27.82 -32.10 -68.14
CA HIS A 25 -27.14 -32.01 -66.85
C HIS A 25 -25.60 -31.91 -66.89
N VAL A 26 -25.09 -30.80 -66.36
CA VAL A 26 -23.78 -30.74 -65.70
C VAL A 26 -24.02 -30.21 -64.28
N ALA A 27 -23.81 -31.08 -63.29
CA ALA A 27 -23.90 -30.73 -61.88
C ALA A 27 -22.72 -29.83 -61.49
N ALA A 28 -22.94 -28.52 -61.43
CA ALA A 28 -21.99 -27.58 -60.85
C ALA A 28 -22.15 -27.61 -59.32
N ALA A 29 -21.19 -28.21 -58.62
CA ALA A 29 -21.09 -28.15 -57.17
C ALA A 29 -20.75 -26.70 -56.74
N ALA A 30 -21.75 -25.96 -56.28
CA ALA A 30 -21.55 -24.65 -55.67
C ALA A 30 -20.86 -24.83 -54.30
N THR A 31 -19.56 -24.55 -54.23
CA THR A 31 -18.82 -24.50 -52.97
C THR A 31 -19.22 -23.22 -52.24
N THR A 32 -20.14 -23.33 -51.30
CA THR A 32 -20.48 -22.24 -50.37
C THR A 32 -19.33 -22.07 -49.38
N VAL A 33 -18.53 -21.01 -49.56
CA VAL A 33 -17.60 -20.56 -48.52
C VAL A 33 -18.44 -19.98 -47.39
N ALA A 34 -18.62 -20.74 -46.32
CA ALA A 34 -19.22 -20.25 -45.09
C ALA A 34 -18.28 -19.23 -44.45
N LEU A 35 -18.60 -17.95 -44.59
CA LEU A 35 -18.00 -16.88 -43.80
C LEU A 35 -18.42 -17.10 -42.35
N ALA A 36 -17.51 -17.63 -41.53
CA ALA A 36 -17.72 -17.69 -40.09
C ALA A 36 -17.93 -16.26 -39.56
N PRO A 37 -18.93 -16.02 -38.69
CA PRO A 37 -19.13 -14.71 -38.10
C PRO A 37 -17.87 -14.34 -37.32
N VAL A 38 -17.24 -13.24 -37.71
CA VAL A 38 -16.15 -12.63 -36.95
C VAL A 38 -16.76 -12.22 -35.62
N THR A 39 -16.46 -12.96 -34.55
CA THR A 39 -16.82 -12.56 -33.20
C THR A 39 -16.01 -11.30 -32.89
N SER A 40 -16.67 -10.15 -32.94
CA SER A 40 -16.09 -8.90 -32.45
C SER A 40 -15.65 -9.13 -31.01
N ALA A 41 -14.33 -9.12 -30.77
CA ALA A 41 -13.79 -9.14 -29.42
C ALA A 41 -14.41 -7.95 -28.68
N THR A 42 -15.21 -8.22 -27.64
CA THR A 42 -15.68 -7.18 -26.75
C THR A 42 -14.46 -6.52 -26.14
N ALA A 43 -14.31 -5.21 -26.34
CA ALA A 43 -13.24 -4.45 -25.69
C ALA A 43 -13.35 -4.71 -24.18
N ALA A 44 -12.27 -5.17 -23.56
CA ALA A 44 -12.25 -5.38 -22.12
C ALA A 44 -12.59 -4.06 -21.42
N GLU A 45 -13.52 -4.11 -20.46
CA GLU A 45 -13.90 -2.96 -19.64
C GLU A 45 -12.63 -2.30 -19.04
N PRO A 46 -12.54 -0.95 -19.06
CA PRO A 46 -11.42 -0.25 -18.48
C PRO A 46 -11.25 -0.59 -16.99
N VAL A 47 -10.16 -1.27 -16.63
CA VAL A 47 -9.89 -1.66 -15.24
C VAL A 47 -9.34 -0.46 -14.48
N PHE A 48 -10.08 0.05 -13.49
CA PHE A 48 -9.61 1.12 -12.61
C PHE A 48 -8.63 0.61 -11.55
N GLY A 49 -7.69 1.48 -11.14
CA GLY A 49 -6.71 1.18 -10.11
C GLY A 49 -7.23 1.54 -8.73
N TYR A 50 -7.88 0.59 -8.04
CA TYR A 50 -8.30 0.76 -6.66
C TYR A 50 -7.13 0.54 -5.69
N GLN A 51 -7.00 1.38 -4.67
CA GLN A 51 -6.04 1.20 -3.58
C GLN A 51 -6.69 1.54 -2.24
N GLY A 52 -6.31 0.83 -1.19
CA GLY A 52 -6.75 1.17 0.15
C GLY A 52 -5.76 0.70 1.21
N ASN A 53 -5.63 1.48 2.28
CA ASN A 53 -4.87 1.15 3.47
C ASN A 53 -5.59 1.73 4.69
N ALA A 54 -6.01 0.86 5.59
CA ALA A 54 -6.69 1.26 6.82
C ALA A 54 -6.25 0.39 7.99
N PHE A 55 -6.23 0.99 9.17
CA PHE A 55 -5.90 0.33 10.43
C PHE A 55 -6.58 1.03 11.61
N GLY A 56 -6.78 0.29 12.70
CA GLY A 56 -7.52 0.76 13.87
C GLY A 56 -6.73 1.66 14.80
N SER A 57 -5.46 1.34 15.05
CA SER A 57 -4.59 2.16 15.89
C SER A 57 -3.12 1.89 15.61
N SER A 58 -2.26 2.84 15.91
CA SER A 58 -0.81 2.65 16.01
C SER A 58 -0.22 3.61 17.04
N VAL A 59 0.79 3.15 17.78
CA VAL A 59 1.54 3.97 18.74
C VAL A 59 3.01 3.92 18.39
N VAL A 60 3.62 5.10 18.30
CA VAL A 60 5.06 5.30 18.18
C VAL A 60 5.52 6.12 19.36
N VAL A 61 6.60 5.73 20.03
CA VAL A 61 7.24 6.42 21.15
C VAL A 61 8.68 6.70 20.76
N ALA A 62 9.07 7.98 20.71
CA ALA A 62 10.41 8.42 20.33
C ALA A 62 10.96 7.74 19.04
N GLY A 63 10.11 7.52 18.04
CA GLY A 63 10.48 6.87 16.76
C GLY A 63 10.37 5.33 16.74
N VAL A 64 10.11 4.70 17.89
CA VAL A 64 9.92 3.25 18.01
C VAL A 64 8.43 2.91 18.07
N VAL A 65 7.95 1.97 17.26
CA VAL A 65 6.53 1.56 17.23
C VAL A 65 6.22 0.67 18.45
N THR A 66 5.74 1.26 19.54
CA THR A 66 5.27 0.51 20.72
C THR A 66 3.97 -0.26 20.48
N SER A 67 3.19 0.10 19.45
CA SER A 67 2.05 -0.69 19.00
C SER A 67 1.89 -0.61 17.49
N ALA A 68 2.08 -1.75 16.82
CA ALA A 68 1.93 -1.88 15.38
C ALA A 68 0.48 -1.63 14.92
N PRO A 69 0.27 -1.25 13.65
CA PRO A 69 -1.07 -1.07 13.10
C PRO A 69 -2.00 -2.27 13.36
N THR A 70 -3.15 -2.00 13.97
CA THR A 70 -4.14 -3.04 14.32
C THR A 70 -5.23 -3.21 13.26
N ALA A 71 -5.79 -4.43 13.17
CA ALA A 71 -6.83 -4.81 12.21
C ALA A 71 -6.59 -4.26 10.79
N VAL A 72 -5.40 -4.51 10.23
CA VAL A 72 -5.02 -3.89 8.95
C VAL A 72 -5.81 -4.46 7.78
N VAL A 73 -6.43 -3.58 6.99
CA VAL A 73 -6.91 -3.89 5.64
C VAL A 73 -6.05 -3.11 4.64
N THR A 74 -5.48 -3.82 3.67
CA THR A 74 -4.73 -3.21 2.59
C THR A 74 -5.05 -3.92 1.28
N TYR A 75 -5.17 -3.15 0.22
CA TYR A 75 -5.31 -3.61 -1.15
C TYR A 75 -4.69 -2.58 -2.10
N GLY A 76 -4.26 -3.02 -3.27
CA GLY A 76 -3.43 -2.23 -4.17
C GLY A 76 -3.91 -2.31 -5.60
N CYS A 77 -3.16 -1.65 -6.49
CA CYS A 77 -3.49 -1.56 -7.89
C CYS A 77 -3.73 -2.96 -8.51
N GLY A 78 -4.79 -3.09 -9.30
CA GLY A 78 -5.26 -4.37 -9.84
C GLY A 78 -6.18 -5.17 -8.91
N THR A 79 -6.56 -4.65 -7.74
CA THR A 79 -7.72 -5.17 -7.01
C THR A 79 -8.96 -4.99 -7.89
N PRO A 80 -9.77 -6.03 -8.15
CA PRO A 80 -10.98 -5.90 -8.95
C PRO A 80 -12.07 -5.15 -8.19
N ALA A 81 -13.00 -4.55 -8.92
CA ALA A 81 -14.25 -4.07 -8.35
C ALA A 81 -15.01 -5.21 -7.66
N GLY A 82 -15.77 -4.88 -6.61
CA GLY A 82 -16.47 -5.88 -5.78
C GLY A 82 -15.60 -6.49 -4.68
N PHE A 83 -14.31 -6.12 -4.58
CA PHE A 83 -13.49 -6.48 -3.42
C PHE A 83 -14.15 -6.00 -2.13
N SER A 84 -14.21 -6.88 -1.14
CA SER A 84 -14.70 -6.58 0.22
C SER A 84 -13.86 -7.36 1.22
N ARG A 85 -13.36 -6.67 2.26
CA ARG A 85 -12.65 -7.30 3.37
C ARG A 85 -12.95 -6.57 4.65
N THR A 86 -13.15 -7.34 5.72
CA THR A 86 -13.30 -6.84 7.09
C THR A 86 -12.27 -7.53 7.97
N GLN A 87 -11.63 -6.77 8.86
CA GLN A 87 -10.77 -7.28 9.91
C GLN A 87 -11.24 -6.73 11.24
N THR A 88 -11.30 -7.60 12.24
CA THR A 88 -11.66 -7.22 13.61
C THR A 88 -10.60 -7.74 14.56
N THR A 89 -10.26 -6.95 15.57
CA THR A 89 -9.39 -7.38 16.65
C THR A 89 -9.89 -6.83 17.99
N ALA A 90 -9.45 -7.46 19.08
CA ALA A 90 -9.66 -6.91 20.41
C ALA A 90 -8.94 -5.57 20.57
N GLY A 91 -9.29 -4.83 21.61
CA GLY A 91 -8.66 -3.54 21.85
C GLY A 91 -7.17 -3.63 22.20
N VAL A 92 -6.48 -2.51 22.01
CA VAL A 92 -5.07 -2.37 22.37
C VAL A 92 -4.97 -1.76 23.76
N ASN A 93 -3.99 -2.19 24.54
CA ASN A 93 -3.59 -1.53 25.77
C ASN A 93 -2.08 -1.29 25.76
N VAL A 94 -1.66 -0.03 25.68
CA VAL A 94 -0.26 0.40 25.67
C VAL A 94 0.06 1.11 26.99
N PRO A 95 0.86 0.48 27.89
CA PRO A 95 1.30 1.08 29.14
C PRO A 95 2.19 2.33 28.96
N PRO A 96 2.31 3.21 29.97
CA PRO A 96 1.50 3.28 31.18
C PRO A 96 0.24 4.13 30.94
N SER A 97 -0.61 3.72 29.98
CA SER A 97 -1.83 4.42 29.50
C SER A 97 -1.61 5.38 28.33
N VAL A 98 -0.68 5.07 27.42
CA VAL A 98 -0.50 5.83 26.18
C VAL A 98 -1.73 5.67 25.25
N LEU A 99 -2.24 4.45 25.13
CA LEU A 99 -3.44 4.15 24.36
C LEU A 99 -4.17 2.97 25.00
N ARG A 100 -5.49 3.12 25.17
CA ARG A 100 -6.41 2.02 25.41
C ARG A 100 -7.58 2.11 24.45
N THR A 101 -7.95 0.99 23.85
CA THR A 101 -9.19 0.84 23.07
C THR A 101 -9.88 -0.45 23.48
N ASN A 102 -11.12 -0.62 23.04
CA ASN A 102 -11.81 -1.89 22.93
C ASN A 102 -11.82 -2.32 21.46
N THR A 103 -12.81 -3.13 21.07
CA THR A 103 -12.98 -3.69 19.73
C THR A 103 -12.65 -2.68 18.63
N ILE A 104 -11.80 -3.15 17.72
CA ILE A 104 -11.40 -2.43 16.53
C ILE A 104 -11.93 -3.21 15.33
N THR A 105 -12.58 -2.51 14.41
CA THR A 105 -13.06 -3.07 13.13
C THR A 105 -12.62 -2.18 11.98
N VAL A 106 -12.07 -2.79 10.94
CA VAL A 106 -11.58 -2.09 9.75
C VAL A 106 -12.13 -2.78 8.52
N THR A 107 -12.58 -2.01 7.54
CA THR A 107 -13.13 -2.52 6.28
C THR A 107 -12.48 -1.87 5.08
N GLY A 108 -12.52 -2.58 3.96
CA GLY A 108 -12.11 -2.10 2.65
C GLY A 108 -13.02 -2.65 1.57
N ASN A 109 -13.52 -1.77 0.71
CA ASN A 109 -14.50 -2.09 -0.32
C ASN A 109 -14.17 -1.39 -1.64
N THR A 110 -14.52 -2.01 -2.75
CA THR A 110 -14.46 -1.38 -4.09
C THR A 110 -15.74 -1.65 -4.87
N SER A 111 -16.13 -0.73 -5.74
CA SER A 111 -17.28 -0.86 -6.65
C SER A 111 -16.93 -0.33 -8.03
N ALA A 112 -17.55 -0.88 -9.08
CA ALA A 112 -17.44 -0.37 -10.45
C ALA A 112 -18.54 0.66 -10.77
N SER A 113 -19.66 0.63 -10.06
CA SER A 113 -20.80 1.53 -10.28
C SER A 113 -21.34 2.06 -8.94
N PRO A 114 -21.01 3.31 -8.55
CA PRO A 114 -19.96 4.14 -9.16
C PRO A 114 -18.57 3.50 -8.96
N THR A 115 -17.59 3.90 -9.77
CA THR A 115 -16.19 3.51 -9.55
C THR A 115 -15.72 4.09 -8.23
N GLU A 116 -15.55 3.25 -7.22
CA GLU A 116 -15.32 3.65 -5.84
C GLU A 116 -14.28 2.75 -5.17
N SER A 117 -13.37 3.36 -4.41
CA SER A 117 -12.60 2.71 -3.36
C SER A 117 -12.98 3.33 -2.03
N LYS A 118 -13.28 2.49 -1.04
CA LYS A 118 -13.65 2.91 0.30
C LYS A 118 -12.89 2.10 1.33
N THR A 119 -12.50 2.76 2.40
CA THR A 119 -11.98 2.12 3.61
C THR A 119 -12.58 2.79 4.84
N THR A 120 -12.86 2.02 5.89
CA THR A 120 -13.22 2.58 7.20
C THR A 120 -12.44 1.90 8.30
N ALA A 121 -12.14 2.64 9.37
CA ALA A 121 -11.58 2.10 10.60
C ALA A 121 -12.39 2.62 11.78
N THR A 122 -12.83 1.73 12.66
CA THR A 122 -13.60 2.06 13.86
C THR A 122 -12.93 1.48 15.09
N ALA A 123 -12.73 2.29 16.12
CA ALA A 123 -12.24 1.88 17.43
C ALA A 123 -13.25 2.28 18.52
N GLN A 124 -13.56 1.34 19.42
CA GLN A 124 -14.47 1.56 20.55
C GLN A 124 -13.69 1.93 21.82
N ASN A 125 -14.33 2.67 22.73
CA ASN A 125 -13.83 3.06 24.05
C ASN A 125 -12.37 3.53 24.05
N VAL A 126 -12.11 4.56 23.24
CA VAL A 126 -10.79 5.13 23.03
C VAL A 126 -10.40 5.99 24.22
N ASN A 127 -9.20 5.76 24.74
CA ASN A 127 -8.52 6.59 25.72
C ASN A 127 -7.05 6.76 25.29
N VAL A 128 -6.63 8.00 25.07
CA VAL A 128 -5.30 8.36 24.60
C VAL A 128 -4.64 9.25 25.66
N LEU A 129 -3.38 8.95 25.97
CA LEU A 129 -2.54 9.67 26.93
C LEU A 129 -3.26 9.86 28.29
N GLY A 130 -3.66 8.76 28.92
CA GLY A 130 -4.17 8.78 30.29
C GLY A 130 -5.53 9.47 30.44
N GLY A 131 -6.32 9.56 29.37
CA GLY A 131 -7.65 10.17 29.36
C GLY A 131 -7.67 11.62 28.88
N LEU A 132 -6.55 12.15 28.40
CA LEU A 132 -6.52 13.49 27.81
C LEU A 132 -7.32 13.58 26.52
N VAL A 133 -7.42 12.50 25.77
CA VAL A 133 -8.40 12.40 24.68
C VAL A 133 -9.17 11.10 24.85
N THR A 134 -10.49 11.19 25.02
CA THR A 134 -11.37 10.03 25.15
C THR A 134 -12.52 10.10 24.17
N ALA A 135 -12.97 8.96 23.67
CA ALA A 135 -14.19 8.86 22.86
C ALA A 135 -14.82 7.48 23.02
N ASN A 136 -16.15 7.41 22.95
CA ASN A 136 -16.88 6.15 23.04
C ASN A 136 -16.72 5.34 21.74
N ALA A 137 -16.79 6.00 20.60
CA ALA A 137 -16.54 5.40 19.29
C ALA A 137 -15.85 6.40 18.37
N VAL A 138 -14.80 5.96 17.69
CA VAL A 138 -14.05 6.76 16.73
C VAL A 138 -14.07 6.03 15.40
N THR A 139 -14.62 6.66 14.37
CA THR A 139 -14.63 6.13 13.00
C THR A 139 -13.92 7.09 12.06
N ALA A 140 -12.97 6.58 11.29
CA ALA A 140 -12.43 7.25 10.11
C ALA A 140 -13.02 6.59 8.87
N ALA A 141 -13.48 7.39 7.91
CA ALA A 141 -13.92 6.92 6.61
C ALA A 141 -13.18 7.68 5.52
N SER A 142 -12.66 6.96 4.55
CA SER A 142 -12.09 7.54 3.33
C SER A 142 -12.74 6.90 2.12
N THR A 143 -13.18 7.72 1.18
CA THR A 143 -13.73 7.28 -0.09
C THR A 143 -13.14 8.10 -1.22
N ALA A 144 -12.68 7.40 -2.27
CA ALA A 144 -12.26 8.00 -3.54
C ALA A 144 -13.15 7.44 -4.65
N ARG A 145 -13.57 8.31 -5.57
CA ARG A 145 -14.52 7.96 -6.63
C ARG A 145 -14.09 8.52 -7.97
N ASN A 146 -14.53 7.85 -9.02
CA ASN A 146 -14.70 8.42 -10.35
C ASN A 146 -16.18 8.27 -10.75
N GLY A 147 -16.82 9.38 -11.12
CA GLY A 147 -18.22 9.39 -11.57
C GLY A 147 -18.47 10.48 -12.60
N ALA A 148 -19.74 10.83 -12.84
CA ALA A 148 -20.14 11.79 -13.89
C ALA A 148 -19.46 13.18 -13.75
N GLY A 149 -19.11 13.61 -12.54
CA GLY A 149 -18.36 14.85 -12.27
C GLY A 149 -16.85 14.71 -12.25
N GLY A 150 -16.30 13.55 -12.64
CA GLY A 150 -14.88 13.22 -12.58
C GLY A 150 -14.43 12.64 -11.23
N TYR A 151 -13.15 12.83 -10.93
CA TYR A 151 -12.53 12.31 -9.71
C TYR A 151 -12.94 13.13 -8.48
N SER A 152 -13.34 12.45 -7.41
CA SER A 152 -13.73 13.09 -6.16
C SER A 152 -13.36 12.27 -4.93
N THR A 153 -13.34 12.91 -3.77
CA THR A 153 -13.08 12.28 -2.48
C THR A 153 -14.14 12.65 -1.46
N SER A 154 -14.40 11.78 -0.49
CA SER A 154 -15.33 12.05 0.60
C SER A 154 -14.87 11.38 1.89
N ALA A 155 -14.90 12.15 2.99
CA ALA A 155 -14.70 11.65 4.35
C ALA A 155 -16.02 11.27 5.05
N ALA A 156 -17.14 11.24 4.30
CA ALA A 156 -18.45 10.93 4.86
C ALA A 156 -18.44 9.56 5.57
N GLY A 157 -18.95 9.54 6.80
CA GLY A 157 -18.85 8.40 7.72
C GLY A 157 -17.78 8.55 8.80
N THR A 158 -16.89 9.56 8.70
CA THR A 158 -15.98 9.91 9.80
C THR A 158 -16.77 10.51 10.97
N SER A 159 -16.57 9.97 12.18
CA SER A 159 -17.30 10.41 13.38
C SER A 159 -16.47 10.20 14.66
N LEU A 160 -16.66 11.09 15.63
CA LEU A 160 -16.04 11.01 16.96
C LEU A 160 -17.13 11.12 18.03
N VAL A 161 -17.68 9.98 18.44
CA VAL A 161 -18.82 9.90 19.37
C VAL A 161 -18.32 9.97 20.81
N GLY A 162 -18.93 10.86 21.61
CA GLY A 162 -18.58 11.03 23.03
C GLY A 162 -17.16 11.60 23.23
N LEU A 163 -16.66 12.37 22.25
CA LEU A 163 -15.31 12.93 22.29
C LEU A 163 -15.15 13.92 23.45
N LYS A 164 -14.08 13.76 24.21
CA LYS A 164 -13.59 14.74 25.18
C LYS A 164 -12.10 14.98 24.96
N VAL A 165 -11.69 16.23 25.12
CA VAL A 165 -10.28 16.64 25.10
C VAL A 165 -10.00 17.43 26.37
N SER A 166 -8.99 16.98 27.13
CA SER A 166 -8.68 17.50 28.48
C SER A 166 -9.90 17.54 29.40
N GLY A 167 -10.76 16.50 29.32
CA GLY A 167 -12.00 16.40 30.09
C GLY A 167 -13.18 17.22 29.55
N LEU A 168 -12.95 18.16 28.63
CA LEU A 168 -14.00 19.00 28.04
C LEU A 168 -14.69 18.27 26.87
N PRO A 169 -16.03 18.17 26.86
CA PRO A 169 -16.75 17.53 25.76
C PRO A 169 -16.70 18.37 24.49
N ILE A 170 -16.46 17.71 23.36
CA ILE A 170 -16.58 18.30 22.03
C ILE A 170 -17.93 17.86 21.45
N LEU A 171 -18.90 18.78 21.48
CA LEU A 171 -20.31 18.48 21.18
C LEU A 171 -20.66 18.56 19.70
N VAL A 172 -19.76 19.10 18.88
CA VAL A 172 -19.92 19.22 17.43
C VAL A 172 -18.89 18.36 16.72
N SER A 173 -19.24 17.85 15.55
CA SER A 173 -18.27 17.12 14.72
C SER A 173 -17.11 18.04 14.36
N PRO A 174 -15.85 17.70 14.73
CA PRO A 174 -14.71 18.54 14.41
C PRO A 174 -14.58 18.73 12.90
N ALA A 175 -14.36 19.98 12.48
CA ALA A 175 -14.02 20.29 11.10
C ALA A 175 -12.73 19.55 10.69
N PRO A 176 -12.50 19.30 9.39
CA PRO A 176 -11.26 18.67 8.93
C PRO A 176 -10.02 19.39 9.46
N ASN A 177 -9.03 18.63 9.94
CA ASN A 177 -7.75 19.10 10.48
C ASN A 177 -7.87 20.00 11.73
N THR A 178 -8.89 19.80 12.55
CA THR A 178 -9.05 20.55 13.80
C THR A 178 -7.93 20.20 14.77
N ARG A 179 -7.05 21.16 15.06
CA ARG A 179 -5.97 21.00 16.04
C ARG A 179 -6.36 21.61 17.38
N ILE A 180 -6.17 20.84 18.44
CA ILE A 180 -6.35 21.28 19.82
C ILE A 180 -5.03 21.07 20.56
N ASN A 181 -4.52 22.12 21.21
CA ASN A 181 -3.33 22.02 22.03
C ASN A 181 -3.68 21.29 23.34
N LEU A 182 -2.75 20.44 23.80
CA LEU A 182 -2.80 19.72 25.07
C LEU A 182 -1.76 20.39 25.99
N PRO A 183 -2.17 21.33 26.86
CA PRO A 183 -1.23 22.11 27.67
C PRO A 183 -0.26 21.23 28.45
N GLY A 184 1.03 21.56 28.38
CA GLY A 184 2.09 20.82 29.06
C GLY A 184 2.55 19.53 28.35
N ILE A 185 1.98 19.16 27.20
CA ILE A 185 2.24 17.86 26.55
C ILE A 185 2.49 17.99 25.05
N GLY A 186 1.60 18.66 24.32
CA GLY A 186 1.68 18.75 22.87
C GLY A 186 0.34 19.10 22.23
N TYR A 187 -0.16 18.28 21.31
CA TYR A 187 -1.42 18.55 20.61
C TYR A 187 -2.13 17.29 20.12
N VAL A 188 -3.41 17.43 19.84
CA VAL A 188 -4.20 16.45 19.08
C VAL A 188 -4.74 17.10 17.80
N VAL A 189 -4.69 16.38 16.69
CA VAL A 189 -5.38 16.70 15.45
C VAL A 189 -6.56 15.74 15.32
N LEU A 190 -7.75 16.30 15.21
CA LEU A 190 -9.00 15.59 15.03
C LEU A 190 -9.42 15.69 13.57
N ASN A 191 -9.97 14.59 13.05
CA ASN A 191 -10.42 14.52 11.66
C ASN A 191 -9.33 15.01 10.69
N GLU A 192 -8.10 14.54 10.86
CA GLU A 192 -6.96 14.93 10.02
C GLU A 192 -7.15 14.36 8.62
N GLN A 193 -7.24 15.23 7.61
CA GLN A 193 -7.50 14.86 6.22
C GLN A 193 -6.41 15.36 5.30
N THR A 194 -5.93 14.48 4.43
CA THR A 194 -5.08 14.84 3.29
C THR A 194 -5.74 14.33 2.01
N THR A 195 -6.10 15.25 1.11
CA THR A 195 -6.72 14.93 -0.18
C THR A 195 -5.73 15.15 -1.33
N ARG A 196 -5.89 14.37 -2.39
CA ARG A 196 -5.20 14.55 -3.66
C ARG A 196 -6.16 14.19 -4.79
N ILE A 197 -6.53 15.19 -5.58
CA ILE A 197 -7.35 15.02 -6.79
C ILE A 197 -6.53 15.51 -7.98
N THR A 198 -6.48 14.70 -9.02
CA THR A 198 -5.88 15.03 -10.32
C THR A 198 -6.86 14.61 -11.42
N PRO A 199 -6.62 15.01 -12.68
CA PRO A 199 -7.44 14.55 -13.80
C PRO A 199 -7.51 13.02 -13.96
N ASN A 200 -6.56 12.28 -13.37
CA ASN A 200 -6.42 10.83 -13.51
C ASN A 200 -6.47 10.06 -12.18
N SER A 201 -6.75 10.73 -11.05
CA SER A 201 -6.78 10.06 -9.75
C SER A 201 -7.50 10.84 -8.68
N ALA A 202 -8.13 10.15 -7.74
CA ALA A 202 -8.56 10.68 -6.45
C ALA A 202 -7.95 9.86 -5.32
N GLY A 203 -7.54 10.51 -4.24
CA GLY A 203 -7.06 9.84 -3.03
C GLY A 203 -7.33 10.69 -1.80
N LEU A 204 -7.74 10.03 -0.72
CA LEU A 204 -7.99 10.66 0.57
C LEU A 204 -7.40 9.79 1.68
N ARG A 205 -6.69 10.41 2.61
CA ARG A 205 -6.32 9.82 3.90
C ARG A 205 -7.03 10.58 5.00
N VAL A 206 -7.64 9.85 5.91
CA VAL A 206 -8.28 10.37 7.12
C VAL A 206 -7.72 9.66 8.34
N SER A 207 -7.23 10.41 9.31
CA SER A 207 -6.94 9.93 10.65
C SER A 207 -7.89 10.62 11.62
N ALA A 208 -8.76 9.86 12.29
CA ALA A 208 -9.79 10.47 13.12
C ALA A 208 -9.20 11.16 14.37
N ILE A 209 -8.22 10.53 15.02
CA ILE A 209 -7.45 11.14 16.12
C ILE A 209 -5.96 10.91 15.86
N ARG A 210 -5.17 11.98 15.87
CA ARG A 210 -3.70 11.93 15.96
C ARG A 210 -3.21 12.79 17.13
N ALA A 211 -2.73 12.17 18.20
CA ALA A 211 -2.11 12.87 19.33
C ALA A 211 -0.58 12.82 19.22
N VAL A 212 0.07 13.93 19.55
CA VAL A 212 1.53 14.08 19.48
C VAL A 212 2.04 14.73 20.76
N VAL A 213 3.01 14.10 21.40
CA VAL A 213 3.77 14.65 22.54
C VAL A 213 5.00 15.37 22.00
N THR A 214 5.09 16.66 22.26
CA THR A 214 6.17 17.52 21.72
C THR A 214 7.09 18.08 22.80
N GLN A 215 6.79 17.86 24.07
CA GLN A 215 7.54 18.41 25.19
C GLN A 215 7.56 17.45 26.37
N ALA A 216 8.63 17.55 27.17
CA ALA A 216 8.70 16.89 28.47
C ALA A 216 7.49 17.28 29.32
N ASN A 217 6.94 16.31 30.04
CA ASN A 217 5.67 16.45 30.73
C ASN A 217 5.69 15.66 32.04
N LEU A 218 4.84 16.10 32.98
CA LEU A 218 4.74 15.49 34.31
C LEU A 218 4.10 14.09 34.31
N PHE A 219 3.53 13.67 33.18
CA PHE A 219 2.88 12.37 33.03
C PHE A 219 3.85 11.27 32.58
N GLY A 220 5.11 11.63 32.29
CA GLY A 220 6.15 10.67 31.90
C GLY A 220 5.98 10.11 30.48
N TYR A 221 5.22 10.77 29.60
CA TYR A 221 5.17 10.38 28.20
C TYR A 221 6.40 10.90 27.45
N ASP A 222 7.07 10.06 26.67
CA ASP A 222 8.27 10.49 25.94
C ASP A 222 7.94 11.48 24.82
N VAL A 223 8.83 12.45 24.63
CA VAL A 223 8.78 13.38 23.50
C VAL A 223 8.89 12.59 22.19
N GLY A 224 8.06 12.96 21.20
CA GLY A 224 7.96 12.23 19.94
C GLY A 224 6.92 11.11 19.98
N THR A 225 6.28 10.86 21.13
CA THR A 225 5.14 9.93 21.18
C THR A 225 4.02 10.39 20.24
N THR A 226 3.63 9.53 19.32
CA THR A 226 2.54 9.73 18.36
C THR A 226 1.56 8.58 18.48
N VAL A 227 0.29 8.92 18.71
CA VAL A 227 -0.82 7.97 18.77
C VAL A 227 -1.78 8.29 17.64
N ILE A 228 -2.05 7.31 16.78
CA ILE A 228 -3.08 7.39 15.73
C ILE A 228 -4.19 6.41 16.10
N VAL A 229 -5.43 6.90 16.09
CA VAL A 229 -6.63 6.07 16.26
C VAL A 229 -7.56 6.28 15.09
N ALA A 230 -7.97 5.16 14.49
CA ALA A 230 -8.72 5.01 13.26
C ALA A 230 -8.09 5.78 12.09
N GLN A 231 -7.37 5.07 11.23
CA GLN A 231 -6.89 5.60 9.95
C GLN A 231 -7.54 4.87 8.78
N ALA A 232 -8.04 5.65 7.83
CA ALA A 232 -8.61 5.18 6.57
C ALA A 232 -7.96 5.91 5.39
N ALA A 233 -7.46 5.17 4.41
CA ALA A 233 -6.96 5.74 3.16
C ALA A 233 -7.52 4.95 1.97
N ALA A 234 -8.07 5.66 0.99
CA ALA A 234 -8.63 5.09 -0.23
C ALA A 234 -8.20 5.93 -1.43
N ALA A 235 -7.97 5.26 -2.57
CA ALA A 235 -7.67 5.92 -3.82
C ALA A 235 -8.23 5.16 -5.02
N VAL A 236 -8.58 5.93 -6.06
CA VAL A 236 -8.97 5.44 -7.39
C VAL A 236 -8.05 6.12 -8.40
N ASN A 237 -7.51 5.32 -9.32
CA ASN A 237 -6.65 5.78 -10.40
C ASN A 237 -7.27 5.42 -11.75
N ALA A 238 -7.00 6.24 -12.75
CA ALA A 238 -7.49 6.06 -14.10
C ALA A 238 -7.18 4.66 -14.65
N PRO A 239 -8.03 4.16 -15.55
CA PRO A 239 -7.77 2.91 -16.23
C PRO A 239 -6.44 2.96 -16.99
N THR A 240 -5.68 1.89 -16.86
CA THR A 240 -4.44 1.65 -17.60
C THR A 240 -4.38 0.16 -17.91
N ALA A 241 -3.70 -0.22 -18.99
CA ALA A 241 -3.60 -1.64 -19.37
C ALA A 241 -2.61 -2.42 -18.51
N GLY A 242 -1.86 -1.73 -17.66
CA GLY A 242 -1.09 -2.36 -16.60
C GLY A 242 -0.95 -1.47 -15.38
N PHE A 243 -0.90 -2.08 -14.22
CA PHE A 243 -0.76 -1.43 -12.93
C PHE A 243 0.58 -1.73 -12.29
N LEU A 244 1.20 -0.68 -11.76
CA LEU A 244 2.38 -0.77 -10.93
C LEU A 244 2.02 -0.72 -9.44
N GLY A 245 2.93 -1.23 -8.62
CA GLY A 245 2.84 -1.13 -7.18
C GLY A 245 4.15 -1.56 -6.54
N GLY A 246 4.13 -1.70 -5.21
CA GLY A 246 5.31 -1.99 -4.43
C GLY A 246 5.80 -0.78 -3.63
N PHE A 247 6.95 -0.95 -2.97
CA PHE A 247 7.48 0.02 -2.01
C PHE A 247 8.99 -0.18 -1.81
N ALA A 248 9.65 0.78 -1.19
CA ALA A 248 10.99 0.63 -0.63
C ALA A 248 11.07 1.27 0.76
N TYR A 249 11.84 0.68 1.67
CA TYR A 249 12.18 1.25 2.97
C TYR A 249 13.58 0.81 3.44
N GLY A 250 14.19 1.58 4.34
CA GLY A 250 15.55 1.34 4.80
C GLY A 250 15.64 0.26 5.86
N THR A 251 14.90 0.40 6.93
CA THR A 251 14.95 -0.48 8.10
C THR A 251 13.56 -0.70 8.68
N ALA A 252 13.32 -1.87 9.25
CA ALA A 252 12.18 -2.18 10.09
C ALA A 252 12.58 -3.26 11.10
N ALA A 253 12.08 -3.18 12.32
CA ALA A 253 12.32 -4.14 13.37
C ALA A 253 11.01 -4.55 14.03
N GLN A 254 10.99 -5.75 14.59
CA GLN A 254 9.92 -6.27 15.42
C GLN A 254 10.56 -7.11 16.52
N LEU A 255 10.39 -6.75 17.79
CA LEU A 255 10.83 -7.53 18.96
C LEU A 255 9.63 -8.34 19.48
N GLY A 256 9.58 -9.62 19.10
CA GLY A 256 8.45 -10.50 19.38
C GLY A 256 7.11 -9.87 18.97
N ASN A 257 6.15 -9.88 19.89
CA ASN A 257 4.83 -9.26 19.70
C ASN A 257 4.67 -7.89 20.39
N VAL A 258 5.75 -7.33 20.93
CA VAL A 258 5.67 -6.25 21.93
C VAL A 258 6.08 -4.90 21.38
N LEU A 259 7.11 -4.86 20.52
CA LEU A 259 7.68 -3.63 19.98
C LEU A 259 7.96 -3.82 18.51
N SER A 260 7.62 -2.85 17.67
CA SER A 260 8.00 -2.79 16.26
C SER A 260 8.72 -1.48 16.01
N SER A 261 9.36 -1.29 14.87
CA SER A 261 9.70 0.03 14.37
C SER A 261 8.98 0.25 13.05
N SER A 262 8.62 1.50 12.77
CA SER A 262 7.98 1.82 11.50
C SER A 262 9.03 1.70 10.39
N PRO A 263 8.65 1.24 9.19
CA PRO A 263 9.56 1.22 8.04
C PRO A 263 10.16 2.62 7.81
N SER A 264 11.48 2.74 7.92
CA SER A 264 12.17 4.02 7.82
C SER A 264 12.20 4.52 6.37
N PHE A 265 11.90 5.81 6.21
CA PHE A 265 11.87 6.51 4.93
C PHE A 265 11.09 5.78 3.83
N ARG A 266 9.99 5.10 4.19
CA ARG A 266 9.19 4.35 3.22
C ARG A 266 8.65 5.22 2.09
N ILE A 267 8.76 4.71 0.88
CA ILE A 267 8.17 5.28 -0.34
C ILE A 267 7.39 4.20 -1.10
N ASP A 268 6.18 4.53 -1.57
CA ASP A 268 5.29 3.61 -2.28
C ASP A 268 5.19 3.98 -3.77
N MET A 269 5.14 2.96 -4.64
CA MET A 269 4.98 3.12 -6.09
C MET A 269 3.52 3.44 -6.44
N PRO A 270 3.24 4.54 -7.17
CA PRO A 270 1.89 4.84 -7.65
C PRO A 270 1.40 3.84 -8.70
N CYS A 271 0.08 3.68 -8.84
CA CYS A 271 -0.54 2.75 -9.79
C CYS A 271 -0.11 2.95 -11.25
N ALA A 272 -0.02 4.21 -11.70
CA ALA A 272 0.42 4.55 -13.05
C ALA A 272 1.96 4.62 -13.17
N GLY A 273 2.68 4.32 -12.10
CA GLY A 273 4.10 4.64 -11.97
C GLY A 273 4.34 6.12 -11.76
N THR A 274 5.54 6.55 -12.13
CA THR A 274 6.06 7.91 -11.92
C THR A 274 6.36 8.62 -13.23
N ASN A 275 5.84 8.10 -14.36
CA ASN A 275 6.20 8.52 -15.72
C ASN A 275 7.73 8.45 -15.96
N GLY A 276 8.39 7.45 -15.38
CA GLY A 276 9.83 7.27 -15.50
C GLY A 276 10.67 8.21 -14.63
N VAL A 277 10.06 9.14 -13.90
CA VAL A 277 10.79 10.03 -12.99
C VAL A 277 11.12 9.29 -11.70
N VAL A 278 12.39 9.30 -11.29
CA VAL A 278 12.78 8.77 -9.98
C VAL A 278 12.15 9.62 -8.89
N ARG A 279 11.40 8.97 -8.00
CA ARG A 279 10.96 9.56 -6.75
C ARG A 279 11.78 8.98 -5.62
N GLU A 280 12.15 9.82 -4.67
CA GLU A 280 12.99 9.40 -3.56
C GLU A 280 12.47 9.88 -2.21
N ARG A 281 12.87 9.14 -1.18
CA ARG A 281 12.74 9.54 0.22
C ARG A 281 14.01 9.10 0.94
N ASN A 282 14.65 10.04 1.62
CA ASN A 282 15.95 9.87 2.26
C ASN A 282 15.95 10.49 3.66
N GLY A 283 16.97 10.13 4.44
CA GLY A 283 17.29 10.80 5.69
C GLY A 283 18.36 10.07 6.50
N ALA A 284 18.66 10.62 7.67
CA ALA A 284 19.60 10.04 8.62
C ALA A 284 19.13 8.65 9.09
N GLY A 285 20.05 7.78 9.45
CA GLY A 285 19.72 6.43 9.83
C GLY A 285 19.00 6.29 11.17
N VAL A 286 18.72 5.05 11.54
CA VAL A 286 17.88 4.70 12.67
C VAL A 286 18.74 3.99 13.71
N ASP A 287 18.72 4.51 14.94
CA ASP A 287 19.32 3.89 16.10
C ASP A 287 18.23 3.30 17.01
N VAL A 288 18.27 1.99 17.18
CA VAL A 288 17.54 1.22 18.18
C VAL A 288 18.58 0.55 19.06
N PRO A 289 18.76 1.03 20.31
CA PRO A 289 19.81 0.55 21.19
C PRO A 289 19.86 -0.98 21.29
N ASN A 290 21.07 -1.52 21.17
CA ASN A 290 21.37 -2.95 21.22
C ASN A 290 20.81 -3.82 20.08
N LEU A 291 20.11 -3.24 19.10
CA LEU A 291 19.44 -4.00 18.04
C LEU A 291 19.87 -3.59 16.63
N LEU A 292 19.84 -2.29 16.33
CA LEU A 292 20.02 -1.76 14.99
C LEU A 292 20.60 -0.36 15.10
N ASP A 293 21.75 -0.14 14.48
CA ASP A 293 22.26 1.18 14.14
C ASP A 293 22.41 1.23 12.62
N SER A 294 22.00 2.32 11.98
CA SER A 294 22.18 2.49 10.54
C SER A 294 22.67 3.88 10.19
N GLY A 295 23.37 3.98 9.06
CA GLY A 295 23.74 5.24 8.41
C GLY A 295 22.62 5.78 7.53
N THR A 296 22.98 6.70 6.63
CA THR A 296 22.02 7.36 5.72
C THR A 296 21.22 6.34 4.93
N ILE A 297 19.93 6.63 4.80
CA ILE A 297 18.97 5.80 4.08
C ILE A 297 18.50 6.56 2.85
N ARG A 298 18.49 5.88 1.71
CA ARG A 298 17.89 6.38 0.46
C ARG A 298 17.00 5.32 -0.15
N ASN A 299 15.72 5.64 -0.28
CA ASN A 299 14.73 4.78 -0.94
C ASN A 299 14.21 5.46 -2.20
N THR A 300 14.08 4.70 -3.28
CA THR A 300 13.57 5.22 -4.55
C THR A 300 12.52 4.30 -5.16
N VAL A 301 11.58 4.90 -5.90
CA VAL A 301 10.67 4.20 -6.80
C VAL A 301 10.61 4.93 -8.13
N GLN A 302 10.57 4.17 -9.22
CA GLN A 302 10.29 4.68 -10.55
C GLN A 302 9.51 3.68 -11.39
N GLY A 303 8.66 4.18 -12.29
CA GLY A 303 7.99 3.28 -13.22
C GLY A 303 7.20 3.99 -14.31
N VAL A 304 6.89 3.24 -15.36
CA VAL A 304 6.07 3.67 -16.48
C VAL A 304 5.01 2.60 -16.71
N ALA A 305 3.75 3.02 -16.75
CA ALA A 305 2.63 2.20 -17.20
C ALA A 305 1.98 2.85 -18.41
N ASN A 306 1.66 2.05 -19.42
CA ASN A 306 0.93 2.46 -20.62
C ASN A 306 -0.07 1.37 -21.04
N SER A 307 -0.66 1.52 -22.23
CA SER A 307 -1.71 0.63 -22.73
C SER A 307 -1.24 -0.78 -23.12
N THR A 308 0.05 -1.10 -23.07
CA THR A 308 0.56 -2.44 -23.44
C THR A 308 1.64 -2.97 -22.50
N SER A 309 2.17 -2.12 -21.62
CA SER A 309 3.26 -2.46 -20.73
C SER A 309 3.22 -1.70 -19.41
N ALA A 310 3.69 -2.34 -18.35
CA ALA A 310 3.98 -1.72 -17.06
C ALA A 310 5.38 -2.16 -16.62
N ARG A 311 6.26 -1.22 -16.29
CA ARG A 311 7.59 -1.49 -15.75
C ARG A 311 7.85 -0.63 -14.52
N GLY A 312 8.20 -1.25 -13.42
CA GLY A 312 8.44 -0.59 -12.15
C GLY A 312 9.70 -1.13 -11.47
N GLN A 313 10.41 -0.23 -10.81
CA GLN A 313 11.57 -0.52 -10.00
C GLN A 313 11.45 0.15 -8.64
N ALA A 314 11.74 -0.60 -7.59
CA ALA A 314 11.95 -0.09 -6.24
C ALA A 314 13.39 -0.36 -5.82
N THR A 315 14.00 0.56 -5.09
CA THR A 315 15.36 0.43 -4.56
C THR A 315 15.43 0.98 -3.15
N SER A 316 16.14 0.27 -2.28
CA SER A 316 16.52 0.75 -0.96
C SER A 316 18.03 0.66 -0.81
N THR A 317 18.63 1.69 -0.24
CA THR A 317 20.07 1.77 0.03
C THR A 317 20.29 2.28 1.45
N VAL A 318 21.13 1.57 2.20
CA VAL A 318 21.55 1.92 3.56
C VAL A 318 23.07 1.95 3.58
N GLU A 319 23.66 3.11 3.89
CA GLU A 319 25.11 3.32 3.77
C GLU A 319 25.94 2.43 4.70
N THR A 320 25.53 2.36 5.96
CA THR A 320 26.15 1.52 7.00
C THR A 320 25.06 0.88 7.82
N VAL A 321 25.32 -0.31 8.35
CA VAL A 321 24.45 -0.94 9.33
C VAL A 321 25.27 -1.77 10.31
N SER A 322 24.92 -1.67 11.59
CA SER A 322 25.36 -2.58 12.65
C SER A 322 24.12 -3.19 13.30
N LEU A 323 24.03 -4.51 13.33
CA LEU A 323 22.92 -5.24 13.92
C LEU A 323 23.42 -6.01 15.12
N LEU A 324 22.56 -6.08 16.15
CA LEU A 324 22.77 -6.93 17.31
C LEU A 324 24.12 -6.69 18.01
N ASN A 325 24.49 -5.42 18.23
CA ASN A 325 25.78 -5.01 18.78
C ASN A 325 27.00 -5.53 17.98
N GLY A 326 26.97 -5.37 16.66
CA GLY A 326 28.10 -5.70 15.77
C GLY A 326 28.21 -7.18 15.39
N VAL A 327 27.22 -8.01 15.71
CA VAL A 327 27.18 -9.40 15.22
C VAL A 327 27.08 -9.44 13.69
N VAL A 328 26.37 -8.49 13.09
CA VAL A 328 26.35 -8.29 11.63
C VAL A 328 26.63 -6.84 11.34
N GLU A 329 27.68 -6.56 10.57
CA GLU A 329 27.97 -5.21 10.08
C GLU A 329 28.04 -5.23 8.56
N ALA A 330 27.50 -4.21 7.90
CA ALA A 330 27.57 -4.11 6.46
C ALA A 330 27.62 -2.66 5.99
N THR A 331 28.18 -2.45 4.80
CA THR A 331 28.21 -1.14 4.14
C THR A 331 27.68 -1.25 2.72
N GLY A 332 27.17 -0.14 2.18
CA GLY A 332 26.62 -0.07 0.83
C GLY A 332 25.53 -1.12 0.59
N VAL A 333 24.65 -1.33 1.58
CA VAL A 333 23.61 -2.35 1.54
C VAL A 333 22.52 -1.87 0.58
N ARG A 334 22.36 -2.56 -0.55
CA ARG A 334 21.41 -2.18 -1.59
C ARG A 334 20.49 -3.33 -1.95
N SER A 335 19.19 -3.08 -2.00
CA SER A 335 18.21 -3.99 -2.62
C SER A 335 17.52 -3.34 -3.80
N VAL A 336 17.26 -4.17 -4.82
CA VAL A 336 16.52 -3.78 -6.02
C VAL A 336 15.44 -4.81 -6.28
N ALA A 337 14.24 -4.31 -6.58
CA ALA A 337 13.12 -5.11 -7.05
C ALA A 337 12.65 -4.52 -8.38
N ASN A 338 12.67 -5.32 -9.44
CA ASN A 338 12.18 -5.00 -10.76
C ASN A 338 10.96 -5.85 -11.07
N ALA A 339 9.87 -5.23 -11.50
CA ALA A 339 8.71 -5.94 -12.02
C ALA A 339 8.27 -5.32 -13.35
N SER A 340 8.04 -6.15 -14.35
CA SER A 340 7.50 -5.72 -15.62
C SER A 340 6.45 -6.67 -16.14
N ARG A 341 5.49 -6.12 -16.87
CA ARG A 341 4.49 -6.87 -17.62
C ARG A 341 4.39 -6.25 -19.01
N SER A 342 4.46 -7.08 -20.04
CA SER A 342 4.38 -6.66 -21.45
C SER A 342 3.78 -7.78 -22.28
N GLY A 343 2.73 -7.49 -23.06
CA GLY A 343 2.08 -8.49 -23.91
C GLY A 343 1.60 -9.73 -23.14
N GLY A 344 1.12 -9.55 -21.91
CA GLY A 344 0.68 -10.64 -21.02
C GLY A 344 1.79 -11.40 -20.30
N SER A 345 3.04 -11.27 -20.73
CA SER A 345 4.20 -11.87 -20.06
C SER A 345 4.66 -11.01 -18.89
N THR A 346 5.05 -11.65 -17.79
CA THR A 346 5.60 -10.99 -16.59
C THR A 346 7.05 -11.36 -16.41
N SER A 347 7.90 -10.36 -16.13
CA SER A 347 9.31 -10.54 -15.77
C SER A 347 9.57 -9.87 -14.43
N LEU A 348 10.24 -10.60 -13.55
CA LEU A 348 10.60 -10.19 -12.20
C LEU A 348 12.10 -10.37 -12.04
N GLY A 349 12.77 -9.42 -11.37
CA GLY A 349 14.22 -9.47 -11.22
C GLY A 349 14.71 -8.69 -10.00
N SER A 350 15.86 -9.10 -9.47
CA SER A 350 16.52 -8.48 -8.30
C SER A 350 17.92 -7.95 -8.61
N GLU A 351 18.21 -7.77 -9.92
CA GLU A 351 19.49 -7.32 -10.44
C GLU A 351 19.90 -5.98 -9.82
N GLY A 352 21.12 -5.93 -9.29
CA GLY A 352 21.65 -4.76 -8.57
C GLY A 352 21.47 -4.80 -7.06
N THR A 353 20.89 -5.86 -6.49
CA THR A 353 20.98 -6.11 -5.04
C THR A 353 22.40 -6.51 -4.68
N THR A 354 23.07 -5.71 -3.84
CA THR A 354 24.52 -5.82 -3.55
C THR A 354 24.87 -5.38 -2.12
N PHE A 355 26.07 -5.74 -1.70
CA PHE A 355 26.76 -5.21 -0.52
C PHE A 355 28.12 -4.66 -0.94
N ALA A 356 28.59 -3.57 -0.34
CA ALA A 356 29.98 -3.16 -0.50
C ALA A 356 30.89 -3.99 0.42
N SER A 357 30.46 -4.20 1.67
CA SER A 357 31.07 -5.15 2.60
C SER A 357 30.01 -5.75 3.51
N ILE A 358 30.28 -6.94 4.04
CA ILE A 358 29.51 -7.53 5.13
C ILE A 358 30.42 -8.41 6.00
N THR A 359 30.28 -8.29 7.31
CA THR A 359 30.92 -9.13 8.31
C THR A 359 29.85 -9.81 9.17
N VAL A 360 30.14 -11.03 9.61
CA VAL A 360 29.30 -11.79 10.54
C VAL A 360 30.20 -12.33 11.63
N ASN A 361 29.92 -11.98 12.89
CA ASN A 361 30.79 -12.27 14.04
C ASN A 361 32.25 -11.82 13.81
N GLY A 362 32.43 -10.64 13.21
CA GLY A 362 33.73 -10.09 12.87
C GLY A 362 34.44 -10.77 11.68
N GLN A 363 33.86 -11.81 11.08
CA GLN A 363 34.42 -12.49 9.90
C GLN A 363 33.85 -11.88 8.61
N PRO A 364 34.67 -11.39 7.67
CA PRO A 364 34.18 -10.87 6.41
C PRO A 364 33.63 -11.99 5.53
N LEU A 365 32.53 -11.72 4.82
CA LEU A 365 32.06 -12.60 3.75
C LEU A 365 32.53 -12.08 2.39
N VAL A 366 32.76 -13.00 1.46
CA VAL A 366 33.05 -12.67 0.07
C VAL A 366 31.73 -12.28 -0.63
N VAL A 367 31.56 -10.99 -0.90
CA VAL A 367 30.29 -10.46 -1.43
C VAL A 367 29.86 -11.07 -2.77
N ALA A 368 30.82 -11.50 -3.59
CA ALA A 368 30.57 -12.13 -4.89
C ALA A 368 29.87 -13.51 -4.75
N ASP A 369 30.06 -14.18 -3.61
CA ASP A 369 29.54 -15.51 -3.34
C ASP A 369 28.15 -15.47 -2.65
N ILE A 370 27.63 -14.26 -2.37
CA ILE A 370 26.32 -14.09 -1.74
C ILE A 370 25.22 -14.20 -2.82
N GLU A 371 24.77 -15.43 -3.03
CA GLU A 371 23.64 -15.76 -3.88
C GLU A 371 22.29 -15.26 -3.30
N PRO A 372 21.23 -15.14 -4.12
CA PRO A 372 19.87 -14.92 -3.60
C PRO A 372 19.46 -15.99 -2.58
N ASN A 373 18.84 -15.57 -1.48
CA ASN A 373 18.37 -16.43 -0.39
C ASN A 373 19.46 -17.15 0.44
N THR A 374 20.72 -16.70 0.41
CA THR A 374 21.76 -17.20 1.32
C THR A 374 21.29 -17.11 2.78
N GLN A 375 21.53 -18.18 3.55
CA GLN A 375 21.20 -18.26 4.97
C GLN A 375 22.44 -18.57 5.78
N ILE A 376 22.61 -17.88 6.90
CA ILE A 376 23.73 -18.06 7.81
C ILE A 376 23.14 -18.25 9.22
N ASN A 377 23.57 -19.30 9.90
CA ASN A 377 23.18 -19.54 11.28
C ASN A 377 23.99 -18.59 12.20
N LEU A 378 23.29 -17.78 12.98
CA LEU A 378 23.86 -16.96 14.05
C LEU A 378 23.79 -17.78 15.34
N ALA A 379 24.90 -18.43 15.70
CA ALA A 379 24.98 -19.35 16.83
C ALA A 379 24.39 -18.75 18.11
N GLY A 380 23.45 -19.49 18.73
CA GLY A 380 22.76 -19.05 19.95
C GLY A 380 21.74 -17.93 19.78
N ILE A 381 21.49 -17.44 18.56
CA ILE A 381 20.57 -16.32 18.27
C ILE A 381 19.45 -16.75 17.32
N GLY A 382 19.79 -17.15 16.09
CA GLY A 382 18.81 -17.40 15.04
C GLY A 382 19.41 -17.42 13.64
N THR A 383 18.65 -16.95 12.64
CA THR A 383 19.07 -17.01 11.22
C THR A 383 19.25 -15.62 10.65
N LEU A 384 20.38 -15.40 9.98
CA LEU A 384 20.64 -14.29 9.08
C LEU A 384 20.29 -14.73 7.65
N HIS A 385 19.36 -14.04 7.02
CA HIS A 385 19.06 -14.16 5.59
C HIS A 385 19.71 -13.00 4.83
N LEU A 386 20.41 -13.33 3.76
CA LEU A 386 20.97 -12.37 2.82
C LEU A 386 20.27 -12.50 1.47
N ARG A 387 19.98 -11.37 0.84
CA ARG A 387 19.29 -11.28 -0.46
C ARG A 387 18.01 -12.14 -0.51
N ARG A 388 17.23 -12.11 0.58
CA ARG A 388 16.02 -12.91 0.70
C ARG A 388 14.98 -12.39 -0.31
N THR A 389 14.58 -13.25 -1.22
CA THR A 389 13.74 -12.90 -2.37
C THR A 389 12.44 -13.70 -2.35
N PHE A 390 11.31 -13.00 -2.44
CA PHE A 390 9.98 -13.59 -2.51
C PHE A 390 9.31 -13.19 -3.83
N THR A 391 8.89 -14.17 -4.62
CA THR A 391 8.22 -13.95 -5.90
C THR A 391 6.81 -14.51 -5.89
N THR A 392 5.89 -13.77 -6.51
CA THR A 392 4.56 -14.27 -6.92
C THR A 392 4.45 -14.18 -8.44
N ALA A 393 3.30 -14.50 -9.02
CA ALA A 393 3.06 -14.32 -10.45
C ALA A 393 3.20 -12.85 -10.93
N THR A 394 3.13 -11.86 -10.04
CA THR A 394 3.10 -10.42 -10.41
C THR A 394 3.98 -9.52 -9.55
N SER A 395 4.69 -10.08 -8.58
CA SER A 395 5.48 -9.27 -7.63
C SER A 395 6.77 -9.93 -7.22
N ILE A 396 7.78 -9.12 -6.95
CA ILE A 396 9.01 -9.51 -6.28
C ILE A 396 9.26 -8.60 -5.08
N GLU A 397 9.66 -9.18 -3.95
CA GLU A 397 10.13 -8.49 -2.76
C GLU A 397 11.53 -9.00 -2.42
N VAL A 398 12.46 -8.08 -2.20
CA VAL A 398 13.86 -8.36 -1.89
C VAL A 398 14.19 -7.67 -0.58
N ARG A 399 14.70 -8.45 0.38
CA ARG A 399 15.25 -7.96 1.64
C ARG A 399 16.76 -8.21 1.59
N ALA A 400 17.57 -7.15 1.58
CA ALA A 400 19.01 -7.34 1.49
C ALA A 400 19.52 -8.10 2.73
N ILE A 401 19.13 -7.66 3.92
CA ILE A 401 19.40 -8.35 5.18
C ILE A 401 18.08 -8.58 5.91
N GLU A 402 17.89 -9.78 6.43
CA GLU A 402 16.86 -10.07 7.41
C GLU A 402 17.40 -10.99 8.50
N ILE A 403 17.27 -10.58 9.75
CA ILE A 403 17.54 -11.42 10.91
C ILE A 403 16.22 -11.94 11.46
N VAL A 404 16.18 -13.21 11.84
CA VAL A 404 15.09 -13.81 12.59
C VAL A 404 15.67 -14.49 13.83
N VAL A 405 15.30 -14.00 15.02
CA VAL A 405 15.68 -14.61 16.31
C VAL A 405 14.80 -15.82 16.54
N LEU A 406 15.44 -16.98 16.70
CA LEU A 406 14.77 -18.27 16.84
C LEU A 406 15.08 -18.95 18.19
N GLN A 407 16.12 -18.49 18.90
CA GLN A 407 16.57 -19.10 20.14
C GLN A 407 16.06 -18.35 21.36
N ALA A 408 15.33 -19.05 22.23
CA ALA A 408 14.94 -18.53 23.53
C ALA A 408 16.16 -18.41 24.44
N GLY A 409 16.21 -17.36 25.28
CA GLY A 409 17.36 -17.13 26.16
C GLY A 409 18.67 -16.86 25.43
N ASN A 410 18.61 -16.35 24.18
CA ASN A 410 19.80 -15.95 23.45
C ASN A 410 20.64 -14.92 24.23
N PRO A 411 21.96 -14.82 23.97
CA PRO A 411 22.86 -13.95 24.72
C PRO A 411 22.49 -12.46 24.71
N LEU A 412 21.64 -12.05 23.78
CA LEU A 412 21.19 -10.66 23.61
C LEU A 412 19.86 -10.37 24.33
N GLY A 413 19.26 -11.37 24.98
CA GLY A 413 17.98 -11.24 25.67
C GLY A 413 16.78 -10.93 24.75
N LEU A 414 16.93 -11.14 23.43
CA LEU A 414 15.89 -10.80 22.48
C LEU A 414 14.75 -11.84 22.49
N PRO A 415 13.48 -11.43 22.38
CA PRO A 415 12.38 -12.38 22.26
C PRO A 415 12.49 -13.25 21.00
N VAL A 416 12.06 -14.50 21.08
CA VAL A 416 11.85 -15.35 19.89
C VAL A 416 10.83 -14.70 18.96
N GLY A 417 11.08 -14.79 17.64
CA GLY A 417 10.28 -14.11 16.62
C GLY A 417 10.67 -12.66 16.40
N THR A 418 11.72 -12.18 17.09
CA THR A 418 12.30 -10.87 16.78
C THR A 418 12.82 -10.88 15.34
N THR A 419 12.42 -9.90 14.53
CA THR A 419 12.91 -9.71 13.17
C THR A 419 13.52 -8.33 12.99
N VAL A 420 14.59 -8.25 12.21
CA VAL A 420 15.17 -6.98 11.76
C VAL A 420 15.40 -7.08 10.27
N GLN A 421 14.91 -6.10 9.52
CA GLN A 421 15.02 -6.03 8.07
C GLN A 421 15.78 -4.77 7.67
N VAL A 422 16.70 -4.91 6.74
CA VAL A 422 17.53 -3.82 6.21
C VAL A 422 17.54 -3.87 4.69
N ALA A 423 17.41 -2.68 4.10
CA ALA A 423 17.21 -2.40 2.70
C ALA A 423 16.15 -3.32 2.06
N VAL A 424 14.88 -2.95 2.16
CA VAL A 424 13.77 -3.71 1.57
C VAL A 424 13.23 -2.98 0.35
N ALA A 425 13.06 -3.71 -0.76
CA ALA A 425 12.46 -3.23 -1.99
C ALA A 425 11.41 -4.23 -2.49
N LYS A 426 10.27 -3.74 -2.98
CA LYS A 426 9.20 -4.53 -3.58
C LYS A 426 8.71 -3.85 -4.84
N ALA A 427 8.51 -4.63 -5.91
CA ALA A 427 7.91 -4.17 -7.14
C ALA A 427 6.76 -5.11 -7.55
N ILE A 428 5.71 -4.52 -8.12
CA ILE A 428 4.52 -5.21 -8.62
C ILE A 428 4.23 -4.69 -10.03
N ALA A 429 3.95 -5.60 -10.96
CA ALA A 429 3.45 -5.28 -12.31
C ALA A 429 2.29 -6.22 -12.67
N ARG A 430 1.12 -5.65 -12.96
CA ARG A 430 -0.13 -6.38 -13.20
C ARG A 430 -0.82 -5.95 -14.48
#